data_AF-A0A0A9Y5J5-F1
#
_entry.id   AF-A0A0A9Y5J5-F1
#
_cell.length_a   1.000
_cell.length_b   1.000
_cell.length_c   1.000
_cell.angle_alpha   90.00
_cell.angle_beta   90.00
_cell.angle_gamma   90.00
#
_symmetry.space_group_name_H-M   'P 1'
#
loop_
_entity.id
_entity.type
_entity.pdbx_description
1 polymer ?
#
loop_
_entity_poly.entity_id
_entity_poly.type
_entity_poly.pdbx_seq_one_letter_code
_entity_poly.pdbx_strand_id
1 'polypeptide(L)'
;KRKALLKNKCYQCFSNSHLSQNCQHKMNCRHCGLYGAHNRALCPLVDNKVARSKEQQQSPQSTTVNLTHSFKGTVLQTVQAPIHGPGGRPINGRILFDTGSERSYITMKLSKQLNLEP
;
A
#
# COMPACT_ATOMS: atom_id res chain seq x y z
N LYS A 1 4.74 12.97 -10.15
CA LYS A 1 5.27 12.25 -8.97
C LYS A 1 5.96 10.90 -9.31
N ARG A 2 5.47 10.02 -10.21
CA ARG A 2 6.18 8.76 -10.58
C ARG A 2 7.47 8.91 -11.42
N LYS A 3 7.58 9.93 -12.29
CA LYS A 3 8.81 10.16 -13.08
C LYS A 3 10.06 10.37 -12.20
N ALA A 4 9.90 11.02 -11.04
CA ALA A 4 10.99 11.23 -10.08
C ALA A 4 11.52 9.92 -9.46
N LEU A 5 10.69 8.88 -9.39
CA LEU A 5 11.10 7.55 -8.87
C LEU A 5 12.04 6.82 -9.82
N LEU A 6 12.05 7.20 -11.11
CA LEU A 6 12.81 6.48 -12.13
C LEU A 6 14.26 6.92 -12.23
N LYS A 7 14.69 8.00 -11.55
CA LYS A 7 16.10 8.39 -11.32
C LYS A 7 17.05 8.02 -12.48
N ASN A 8 16.75 8.47 -13.70
CA ASN A 8 17.50 8.22 -14.96
C ASN A 8 17.25 6.91 -15.71
N LYS A 9 16.18 6.17 -15.40
CA LYS A 9 15.72 5.03 -16.19
C LYS A 9 14.81 5.48 -17.33
N CYS A 10 14.82 4.71 -18.41
CA CYS A 10 13.88 4.84 -19.53
C CYS A 10 12.44 4.78 -19.03
N TYR A 11 11.63 5.78 -19.38
CA TYR A 11 10.21 5.87 -19.00
C TYR A 11 9.33 4.85 -19.74
N GLN A 12 9.86 4.17 -20.76
CA GLN A 12 9.13 3.19 -21.57
C GLN A 12 9.41 1.75 -21.16
N CYS A 13 10.67 1.40 -20.91
CA CYS A 13 11.09 0.02 -20.58
C CYS A 13 11.81 -0.13 -19.23
N PHE A 14 12.00 0.96 -18.48
CA PHE A 14 12.70 0.99 -17.19
C PHE A 14 14.18 0.57 -17.20
N SER A 15 14.77 0.37 -18.38
CA SER A 15 16.21 0.17 -18.51
C SER A 15 16.98 1.42 -18.10
N ASN A 16 18.15 1.23 -17.50
CA ASN A 16 19.13 2.28 -17.21
C ASN A 16 20.12 2.53 -18.36
N SER A 17 20.09 1.72 -19.42
CA SER A 17 21.04 1.81 -20.55
C SER A 17 20.76 2.98 -21.50
N HIS A 18 19.55 3.52 -21.50
CA HIS A 18 19.14 4.56 -22.44
C HIS A 18 18.02 5.44 -21.88
N LEU A 19 17.85 6.61 -22.51
CA LEU A 19 16.70 7.48 -22.30
C LEU A 19 15.54 7.10 -23.20
N SER A 20 14.33 7.49 -22.80
CA SER A 20 13.08 7.17 -23.52
C SER A 20 13.08 7.58 -24.99
N GLN A 21 13.77 8.67 -25.34
CA GLN A 21 13.89 9.13 -26.73
C GLN A 21 14.54 8.06 -27.62
N ASN A 22 15.50 7.31 -27.07
CA ASN A 22 16.31 6.30 -27.75
C ASN A 22 15.82 4.87 -27.47
N CYS A 23 14.62 4.71 -26.89
CA CYS A 23 14.08 3.37 -26.63
C CYS A 23 13.66 2.71 -27.94
N GLN A 24 14.16 1.51 -28.21
CA GLN A 24 13.74 0.70 -29.36
C GLN A 24 12.42 -0.04 -29.11
N HIS A 25 12.01 -0.19 -27.84
CA HIS A 25 10.80 -0.90 -27.44
C HIS A 25 9.62 0.07 -27.22
N LYS A 26 9.35 0.94 -28.20
CA LYS A 26 8.24 1.90 -28.11
C LYS A 26 6.91 1.17 -28.34
N MET A 27 5.99 1.31 -27.39
CA MET A 27 4.67 0.67 -27.45
C MET A 27 3.55 1.70 -27.22
N ASN A 28 2.36 1.42 -27.74
CA ASN A 28 1.16 2.20 -27.44
C ASN A 28 0.70 1.91 -26.01
N CYS A 29 0.42 2.96 -25.25
CA CYS A 29 -0.20 2.79 -23.94
C CYS A 29 -1.66 2.34 -24.10
N ARG A 30 -2.01 1.15 -23.60
CA ARG A 30 -3.40 0.64 -23.63
C ARG A 30 -4.41 1.48 -22.84
N HIS A 31 -3.96 2.38 -21.96
CA HIS A 31 -4.86 3.23 -21.18
C HIS A 31 -5.19 4.56 -21.86
N CYS A 32 -4.23 5.19 -22.54
CA CYS A 32 -4.39 6.53 -23.14
C CYS A 32 -4.13 6.58 -24.64
N GLY A 33 -3.77 5.46 -25.28
CA GLY A 33 -3.51 5.36 -26.72
C GLY A 33 -2.18 5.97 -27.20
N LEU A 34 -1.52 6.80 -26.39
CA LEU A 34 -0.28 7.48 -26.78
C LEU A 34 0.85 6.49 -27.08
N TYR A 35 1.49 6.64 -28.25
CA TYR A 35 2.61 5.84 -28.68
C TYR A 35 3.94 6.35 -28.10
N GLY A 36 4.72 5.44 -27.50
CA GLY A 36 6.10 5.72 -27.10
C GLY A 36 6.27 6.81 -26.03
N ALA A 37 5.20 7.20 -25.34
CA ALA A 37 5.24 8.29 -24.36
C ALA A 37 5.65 7.80 -22.96
N HIS A 38 5.21 6.59 -22.57
CA HIS A 38 5.44 6.01 -21.25
C HIS A 38 5.13 4.51 -21.22
N ASN A 39 5.70 3.82 -20.24
CA ASN A 39 5.28 2.50 -19.84
C ASN A 39 3.87 2.55 -19.25
N ARG A 40 3.02 1.56 -19.56
CA ARG A 40 1.63 1.45 -19.09
C ARG A 40 1.47 1.68 -17.58
N ALA A 41 2.41 1.21 -16.76
CA ALA A 41 2.41 1.36 -15.30
C ALA A 41 2.55 2.83 -14.82
N LEU A 42 3.01 3.73 -15.69
CA LEU A 42 3.15 5.16 -15.41
C LEU A 42 2.00 6.00 -15.98
N CYS A 43 0.99 5.38 -16.60
CA CYS A 43 -0.06 6.13 -17.29
C CYS A 43 -0.89 6.97 -16.30
N PRO A 44 -1.01 8.29 -16.50
CA PRO A 44 -1.80 9.15 -15.60
C PRO A 44 -3.29 8.77 -15.52
N LEU A 45 -3.84 8.14 -16.56
CA LEU A 45 -5.24 7.70 -16.58
C LEU A 45 -5.50 6.49 -15.67
N VAL A 46 -4.47 5.75 -15.25
CA VAL A 46 -4.61 4.68 -14.26
C VAL A 46 -4.91 5.28 -12.88
N ASP A 47 -4.30 6.41 -12.53
CA ASP A 47 -4.55 7.09 -11.25
C ASP A 47 -6.00 7.58 -11.16
N ASN A 48 -6.59 8.03 -12.27
CA ASN A 48 -7.98 8.50 -12.32
C ASN A 48 -9.02 7.36 -12.19
N LYS A 49 -8.62 6.09 -12.40
CA LYS A 49 -9.54 4.95 -12.22
C LYS A 49 -9.57 4.45 -10.78
N VAL A 50 -8.46 4.54 -10.04
CA VAL A 50 -8.44 4.20 -8.60
C VAL A 50 -9.29 5.21 -7.81
N ALA A 51 -9.28 6.49 -8.20
CA ALA A 51 -10.14 7.52 -7.60
C ALA A 51 -11.64 7.40 -7.96
N ARG A 52 -12.03 6.51 -8.88
CA ARG A 52 -13.43 6.31 -9.31
C ARG A 52 -14.08 5.04 -8.77
N SER A 53 -13.33 4.20 -8.06
CA SER A 53 -13.92 3.18 -7.21
C SER A 53 -14.48 3.90 -5.99
N LYS A 54 -15.80 4.06 -5.95
CA LYS A 54 -16.60 4.70 -4.89
C LYS A 54 -16.06 4.37 -3.50
N GLU A 55 -15.20 5.23 -2.96
CA GLU A 55 -15.03 5.36 -1.52
C GLU A 55 -16.35 5.95 -1.02
N GLN A 56 -17.10 5.15 -0.26
CA GLN A 56 -18.03 5.71 0.72
C GLN A 56 -17.25 6.76 1.49
N GLN A 57 -17.64 8.03 1.32
CA GLN A 57 -17.13 9.15 2.10
C GLN A 57 -17.56 8.95 3.55
N GLN A 58 -16.89 8.07 4.28
CA GLN A 58 -16.66 8.31 5.70
C GLN A 58 -15.53 9.33 5.74
N SER A 59 -15.86 10.54 6.19
CA SER A 59 -14.87 11.56 6.55
C SER A 59 -13.71 10.89 7.28
N PRO A 60 -12.44 11.10 6.89
CA PRO A 60 -11.32 10.52 7.63
C PRO A 60 -11.39 11.09 9.04
N GLN A 61 -11.78 10.25 10.01
CA GLN A 61 -11.58 10.59 11.41
C GLN A 61 -10.07 10.69 11.58
N SER A 62 -9.58 11.93 11.77
CA SER A 62 -8.17 12.20 11.97
C SER A 62 -7.69 11.50 13.23
N THR A 63 -6.98 10.38 13.08
CA THR A 63 -6.33 9.71 14.20
C THR A 63 -5.10 10.52 14.61
N THR A 64 -5.20 11.27 15.71
CA THR A 64 -4.06 12.01 16.27
C THR A 64 -3.07 11.05 16.91
N VAL A 65 -1.83 11.02 16.41
CA VAL A 65 -0.73 10.25 16.99
C VAL A 65 0.10 11.19 17.87
N ASN A 66 0.00 11.04 19.20
CA ASN A 66 0.85 11.77 20.14
C ASN A 66 2.20 11.05 20.28
N LEU A 67 3.21 11.52 19.55
CA LEU A 67 4.59 11.04 19.68
C LEU A 67 5.30 11.88 20.75
N THR A 68 5.36 11.38 21.98
CA THR A 68 5.96 12.10 23.13
C THR A 68 7.48 11.95 23.27
N HIS A 69 8.19 11.38 22.30
CA HIS A 69 9.65 11.20 22.41
C HIS A 69 10.36 11.34 21.06
N SER A 70 11.54 11.97 21.07
CA SER A 70 12.51 11.98 19.97
C SER A 70 13.07 10.57 19.74
N PHE A 71 12.26 9.69 19.15
CA PHE A 71 12.63 8.30 18.92
C PHE A 71 13.38 8.18 17.58
N LYS A 72 14.64 7.72 17.63
CA LYS A 72 15.41 7.37 16.42
C LYS A 72 15.01 5.98 15.93
N GLY A 73 13.79 5.83 15.41
CA GLY A 73 13.27 4.57 14.90
C GLY A 73 12.01 4.73 14.05
N THR A 74 11.57 3.64 13.44
CA THR A 74 10.29 3.61 12.70
C THR A 74 9.16 3.36 13.67
N VAL A 75 8.15 4.22 13.69
CA VAL A 75 6.91 4.02 14.46
C VAL A 75 5.86 3.40 13.54
N LEU A 76 5.24 2.32 13.99
CA LEU A 76 4.16 1.66 13.28
C LEU A 76 2.83 1.98 13.96
N GLN A 77 1.77 2.09 13.15
CA GLN A 77 0.43 2.35 13.65
C GLN A 77 -0.10 1.13 14.41
N THR A 78 -0.64 1.37 15.60
CA THR A 78 -1.28 0.33 16.40
C THR A 78 -2.60 0.82 16.97
N VAL A 79 -3.51 -0.11 17.25
CA VAL A 79 -4.76 0.18 17.96
C VAL A 79 -4.97 -0.87 19.06
N GLN A 80 -5.57 -0.46 20.17
CA GLN A 80 -6.10 -1.39 21.17
C GLN A 80 -7.58 -1.63 20.88
N ALA A 81 -7.96 -2.89 20.71
CA ALA A 81 -9.34 -3.26 20.38
C ALA A 81 -9.72 -4.61 21.01
N PRO A 82 -11.02 -4.84 21.26
CA PRO A 82 -11.52 -6.16 21.62
C PRO A 82 -11.45 -7.09 20.40
N ILE A 83 -10.87 -8.27 20.59
CA ILE A 83 -10.72 -9.32 19.58
C ILE A 83 -11.70 -10.43 19.91
N HIS A 84 -12.54 -10.79 18.93
CA HIS A 84 -13.55 -11.82 19.06
C HIS A 84 -13.10 -13.12 18.39
N GLY A 85 -13.37 -14.25 19.05
CA GLY A 85 -13.22 -15.59 18.49
C GLY A 85 -14.55 -16.36 18.51
N PRO A 86 -14.58 -17.60 18.00
CA PRO A 86 -15.79 -18.42 17.97
C PRO A 86 -16.33 -18.67 19.39
N GLY A 87 -17.47 -18.06 19.73
CA GLY A 87 -18.23 -18.34 20.96
C GLY A 87 -17.62 -17.87 22.29
N GLY A 88 -16.48 -17.17 22.26
CA GLY A 88 -15.77 -16.72 23.47
C GLY A 88 -16.03 -15.27 23.87
N ARG A 89 -15.62 -14.91 25.09
CA ARG A 89 -15.56 -13.50 25.53
C ARG A 89 -14.48 -12.75 24.72
N PRO A 90 -14.69 -11.45 24.43
CA PRO A 90 -13.70 -10.66 23.71
C PRO A 90 -12.42 -10.50 24.52
N ILE A 91 -11.27 -10.52 23.84
CA ILE A 91 -9.95 -10.31 24.45
C ILE A 91 -9.40 -8.97 23.95
N ASN A 92 -9.07 -8.05 24.85
CA ASN A 92 -8.40 -6.82 24.45
C ASN A 92 -6.97 -7.13 23.99
N GLY A 93 -6.66 -6.71 22.76
CA GLY A 93 -5.35 -6.91 22.15
C GLY A 93 -4.85 -5.66 21.43
N ARG A 94 -3.53 -5.61 21.19
CA ARG A 94 -2.91 -4.60 20.35
C ARG A 94 -2.78 -5.13 18.93
N ILE A 95 -3.38 -4.43 17.99
CA ILE A 95 -3.30 -4.71 16.56
C ILE A 95 -2.22 -3.81 15.97
N LEU A 96 -1.31 -4.38 15.18
CA LEU A 96 -0.30 -3.68 14.41
C LEU A 96 -0.76 -3.59 12.95
N PHE A 97 -0.83 -2.39 12.40
CA PHE A 97 -1.15 -2.20 10.99
C PHE A 97 0.14 -2.24 10.16
N ASP A 98 0.38 -3.37 9.52
CA ASP A 98 1.47 -3.55 8.56
C ASP A 98 0.92 -3.56 7.14
N THR A 99 0.98 -2.39 6.47
CA THR A 99 0.53 -2.25 5.07
C THR A 99 1.42 -2.97 4.07
N GLY A 100 2.58 -3.49 4.49
CA GLY A 100 3.49 -4.28 3.66
C GLY A 100 3.18 -5.77 3.66
N SER A 101 2.32 -6.26 4.56
CA SER A 101 1.98 -7.68 4.66
C SER A 101 0.75 -8.03 3.82
N GLU A 102 0.82 -9.14 3.08
CA GLU A 102 -0.33 -9.70 2.34
C GLU A 102 -1.28 -10.51 3.26
N ARG A 103 -0.85 -10.82 4.48
CA ARG A 103 -1.59 -11.65 5.44
C ARG A 103 -1.54 -11.06 6.84
N SER A 104 -2.61 -11.27 7.60
CA SER A 104 -2.66 -10.93 9.02
C SER A 104 -2.24 -12.13 9.86
N TYR A 105 -1.52 -11.87 10.95
CA TYR A 105 -1.04 -12.88 11.87
C TYR A 105 -1.51 -12.58 13.28
N ILE A 106 -1.72 -13.63 14.07
CA ILE A 106 -1.96 -13.54 15.50
C ILE A 106 -0.85 -14.26 16.25
N THR A 107 -0.59 -13.86 17.48
CA THR A 107 0.35 -14.61 18.33
C THR A 107 -0.24 -15.98 18.67
N MET A 108 0.62 -16.98 18.84
CA MET A 108 0.21 -18.32 19.30
C MET A 108 -0.55 -18.26 20.63
N LYS A 109 -0.16 -17.32 21.51
CA LYS A 109 -0.85 -17.04 22.77
C LYS A 109 -2.30 -16.61 22.52
N LEU A 110 -2.51 -15.62 21.64
CA LEU A 110 -3.84 -15.13 21.31
C LEU A 110 -4.69 -16.24 20.66
N SER A 111 -4.11 -17.03 19.75
CA SER A 111 -4.79 -18.18 19.13
C SER A 111 -5.33 -19.17 20.19
N LYS A 112 -4.48 -19.56 21.15
CA LYS A 112 -4.88 -20.44 22.26
C LYS A 112 -5.97 -19.82 23.13
N GLN A 113 -5.88 -18.53 23.44
CA GLN A 113 -6.89 -17.86 24.26
C GLN A 113 -8.25 -17.75 23.55
N LEU A 114 -8.24 -17.72 22.21
CA LEU A 114 -9.44 -17.70 21.37
C LEU A 114 -9.92 -19.11 20.98
N ASN A 115 -9.23 -20.17 21.43
CA ASN A 115 -9.51 -21.57 21.09
C ASN A 115 -9.63 -21.80 19.57
N LEU A 116 -8.67 -21.28 18.80
CA LEU A 116 -8.64 -21.44 17.35
C LEU A 116 -7.86 -22.70 16.96
N GLU A 117 -8.35 -23.40 15.94
CA GLU A 117 -7.65 -24.52 15.32
C GLU A 117 -6.59 -24.03 14.30
N PRO A 118 -5.54 -24.83 14.04
CA PRO A 118 -4.44 -24.46 13.12
C PRO A 118 -4.83 -24.36 11.64
#